data_AF-A0A4R2HFE3-F1
#
_entry.id   AF-A0A4R2HFE3-F1
#
_cell.length_a   1.000
_cell.length_b   1.000
_cell.length_c   1.000
_cell.angle_alpha   90.00
_cell.angle_beta   90.00
_cell.angle_gamma   90.00
#
_symmetry.space_group_name_H-M   'P 1'
#
loop_
_entity.id
_entity.type
_entity.pdbx_description
1 polymer ?
#
loop_
_entity_poly.entity_id
_entity_poly.type
_entity_poly.pdbx_seq_one_letter_code
_entity_poly.pdbx_strand_id
1 'polypeptide(L)'
;MSSCKSDRITPVLERGKPVDLAQVDFQKLNPDNFFAKLAYVKENKMGANKHTNSRNEVLSIEWFTLYNITDQRLLNQYKDVENYIIKKGEMYGDLDFVERKSPLIGMKDPDLRSFGYWTSKEIMFSRLYMSSTPANKLIRVILETNNLHNSGEKEYNTLLEVLKKQNKKAKIKMDPQSNGIPSYSWTTEEKVIQLYFSKADDLNSFTLKIAYINPDTKGYLKEFGN
;
A
#
# COMPACT_ATOMS: atom_id res chain seq x y z
N MET A 1 24.21 20.51 -25.97
CA MET A 1 22.83 20.47 -25.43
C MET A 1 22.82 19.49 -24.28
N SER A 2 22.87 19.98 -23.04
CA SER A 2 22.92 19.14 -21.85
C SER A 2 21.50 18.65 -21.54
N SER A 3 21.31 17.33 -21.59
CA SER A 3 20.08 16.68 -21.19
C SER A 3 19.93 16.82 -19.67
N CYS A 4 19.09 17.76 -19.23
CA CYS A 4 18.53 17.72 -17.89
C CYS A 4 17.66 16.46 -17.79
N LYS A 5 18.27 15.32 -17.43
CA LYS A 5 17.53 14.28 -16.72
C LYS A 5 17.08 14.95 -15.43
N SER A 6 15.85 15.45 -15.40
CA SER A 6 15.23 15.80 -14.13
C SER A 6 15.29 14.53 -13.29
N ASP A 7 16.15 14.51 -12.28
CA ASP A 7 16.02 13.55 -11.20
C ASP A 7 14.58 13.71 -10.72
N ARG A 8 13.71 12.75 -11.08
CA ARG A 8 12.33 12.77 -10.64
C ARG A 8 12.40 12.58 -9.14
N ILE A 9 12.37 13.70 -8.41
CA ILE A 9 12.30 13.72 -6.96
C ILE A 9 11.11 12.84 -6.61
N THR A 10 11.40 11.74 -5.91
CA THR A 10 10.34 10.88 -5.40
C THR A 10 9.50 11.73 -4.44
N PRO A 11 8.20 11.92 -4.69
CA PRO A 11 7.38 12.78 -3.84
C PRO A 11 7.35 12.20 -2.42
N VAL A 12 7.30 13.06 -1.42
CA VAL A 12 7.10 12.65 -0.02
C VAL A 12 5.64 12.93 0.32
N LEU A 13 4.94 11.94 0.88
CA LEU A 13 3.53 12.08 1.23
C LEU A 13 3.35 12.92 2.50
N GLU A 14 2.41 13.86 2.46
CA GLU A 14 2.06 14.72 3.58
C GLU A 14 0.54 14.95 3.60
N ARG A 15 -0.08 14.83 4.77
CA ARG A 15 -1.52 15.07 4.96
C ARG A 15 -1.84 16.55 4.66
N GLY A 16 -2.91 16.81 3.92
CA GLY A 16 -3.32 18.16 3.49
C GLY A 16 -2.50 18.74 2.33
N LYS A 17 -1.49 18.02 1.82
CA LYS A 17 -0.72 18.39 0.63
C LYS A 17 -0.77 17.27 -0.40
N PRO A 18 -1.94 17.05 -1.03
CA PRO A 18 -2.16 15.87 -1.84
C PRO A 18 -1.35 15.92 -3.14
N VAL A 19 -0.67 14.81 -3.45
CA VAL A 19 0.12 14.63 -4.68
C VAL A 19 -0.62 13.77 -5.71
N ASP A 20 -0.32 13.95 -7.00
CA ASP A 20 -0.87 13.06 -8.04
C ASP A 20 -0.15 11.70 -8.02
N LEU A 21 -0.81 10.71 -7.45
CA LEU A 21 -0.33 9.33 -7.34
C LEU A 21 -0.24 8.65 -8.71
N ALA A 22 -0.97 9.12 -9.74
CA ALA A 22 -0.87 8.57 -11.08
C ALA A 22 0.49 8.87 -11.75
N GLN A 23 1.22 9.89 -11.27
CA GLN A 23 2.55 10.28 -11.77
C GLN A 23 3.70 9.59 -11.04
N VAL A 24 3.40 8.85 -9.97
CA VAL A 24 4.41 8.20 -9.13
C VAL A 24 4.88 6.91 -9.79
N ASP A 25 6.19 6.80 -10.03
CA ASP A 25 6.82 5.53 -10.41
C ASP A 25 7.03 4.67 -9.16
N PHE A 26 5.96 3.98 -8.77
CA PHE A 26 5.92 3.11 -7.60
C PHE A 26 6.96 1.99 -7.62
N GLN A 27 7.39 1.52 -8.80
CA GLN A 27 8.37 0.44 -8.88
C GLN A 27 9.80 0.90 -8.56
N LYS A 28 10.08 2.21 -8.69
CA LYS A 28 11.41 2.79 -8.44
C LYS A 28 11.49 3.64 -7.17
N LEU A 29 10.37 3.93 -6.54
CA LEU A 29 10.36 4.77 -5.34
C LEU A 29 11.00 4.03 -4.15
N ASN A 30 11.63 4.80 -3.25
CA ASN A 30 12.00 4.29 -1.94
C ASN A 30 10.79 4.41 -1.00
N PRO A 31 10.21 3.29 -0.52
CA PRO A 31 8.98 3.36 0.28
C PRO A 31 9.15 4.06 1.63
N ASP A 32 10.30 3.93 2.28
CA ASP A 32 10.55 4.65 3.55
C ASP A 32 10.62 6.16 3.32
N ASN A 33 11.25 6.61 2.23
CA ASN A 33 11.27 8.03 1.88
C ASN A 33 9.87 8.54 1.48
N PHE A 34 9.10 7.75 0.73
CA PHE A 34 7.74 8.11 0.31
C PHE A 34 6.81 8.34 1.52
N PHE A 35 7.00 7.56 2.59
CA PHE A 35 6.26 7.68 3.85
C PHE A 35 6.88 8.66 4.87
N ALA A 36 8.04 9.26 4.61
CA ALA A 36 8.88 9.91 5.63
C ALA A 36 8.18 10.99 6.49
N LYS A 37 7.15 11.65 5.94
CA LYS A 37 6.37 12.67 6.65
C LYS A 37 4.99 12.21 7.13
N LEU A 38 4.59 10.99 6.79
CA LEU A 38 3.38 10.40 7.34
C LEU A 38 3.67 9.77 8.69
N ALA A 39 2.65 9.72 9.55
CA ALA A 39 2.65 8.73 10.61
C ALA A 39 2.37 7.36 10.00
N TYR A 40 3.21 6.37 10.29
CA TYR A 40 3.04 5.02 9.77
C TYR A 40 3.69 3.94 10.63
N VAL A 41 3.17 2.73 10.48
CA VAL A 41 3.74 1.49 11.01
C VAL A 41 4.52 0.80 9.90
N LYS A 42 5.73 0.37 10.18
CA LYS A 42 6.55 -0.51 9.34
C LYS A 42 6.58 -1.89 10.00
N GLU A 43 6.07 -2.93 9.35
CA GLU A 43 6.01 -4.28 9.90
C GLU A 43 6.85 -5.24 9.05
N ASN A 44 7.71 -6.02 9.70
CA ASN A 44 8.58 -7.02 9.12
C ASN A 44 7.85 -8.38 9.15
N LYS A 45 7.43 -8.90 8.00
CA LYS A 45 6.73 -10.18 7.89
C LYS A 45 7.72 -11.30 7.63
N MET A 46 7.82 -12.20 8.60
CA MET A 46 8.71 -13.36 8.51
C MET A 46 8.10 -14.45 7.61
N GLY A 47 8.97 -15.07 6.81
CA GLY A 47 8.61 -16.18 5.93
C GLY A 47 8.57 -17.52 6.65
N ALA A 48 8.55 -18.60 5.86
CA ALA A 48 8.59 -19.96 6.40
C ALA A 48 9.80 -20.19 7.31
N ASN A 49 9.58 -20.93 8.39
CA ASN A 49 10.63 -21.30 9.33
C ASN A 49 11.72 -22.13 8.65
N LYS A 50 12.96 -21.63 8.65
CA LYS A 50 14.12 -22.25 8.01
C LYS A 50 15.33 -22.37 8.92
N HIS A 51 15.30 -21.64 10.03
CA HIS A 51 16.37 -21.58 11.02
C HIS A 51 15.88 -22.09 12.36
N THR A 52 16.80 -22.57 13.19
CA THR A 52 16.55 -22.93 14.59
C THR A 52 17.51 -22.14 15.47
N ASN A 53 17.01 -21.49 16.52
CA ASN A 53 17.87 -20.84 17.50
C ASN A 53 18.60 -21.90 18.36
N SER A 54 19.83 -22.24 17.99
CA SER A 54 20.66 -23.22 18.73
C SER A 54 21.42 -22.62 19.91
N ARG A 55 21.40 -21.29 20.07
CA ARG A 55 22.17 -20.59 21.08
C ARG A 55 21.45 -20.60 22.44
N ASN A 56 22.21 -20.44 23.52
CA ASN A 56 21.65 -20.28 24.87
C ASN A 56 21.17 -18.85 25.15
N GLU A 57 20.93 -18.05 24.12
CA GLU A 57 20.47 -16.67 24.21
C GLU A 57 19.13 -16.49 23.47
N VAL A 58 18.35 -15.50 23.91
CA VAL A 58 17.13 -15.08 23.24
C VAL A 58 17.50 -14.24 22.02
N LEU A 59 16.89 -14.52 20.87
CA LEU A 59 16.95 -13.60 19.71
C LEU A 59 15.75 -12.66 19.77
N SER A 60 16.02 -11.36 19.77
CA SER A 60 15.00 -10.31 19.67
C SER A 60 15.02 -9.76 18.25
N ILE A 61 13.95 -9.99 17.48
CA ILE A 61 13.80 -9.46 16.13
C ILE A 61 12.82 -8.29 16.19
N GLU A 62 13.24 -7.12 15.68
CA GLU A 62 12.35 -5.98 15.52
C GLU A 62 11.26 -6.34 14.51
N TRP A 63 10.06 -6.61 15.03
CA TRP A 63 8.91 -7.06 14.23
C TRP A 63 8.18 -5.86 13.61
N PHE A 64 8.15 -4.72 14.30
CA PHE A 64 7.64 -3.48 13.74
C PHE A 64 8.43 -2.26 14.20
N THR A 65 8.28 -1.15 13.47
CA THR A 65 8.71 0.20 13.88
C THR A 65 7.56 1.19 13.72
N LEU A 66 7.42 2.13 14.66
CA LEU A 66 6.42 3.21 14.62
C LEU A 66 7.11 4.53 14.27
N TYR A 67 6.69 5.18 13.18
CA TYR A 67 7.23 6.46 12.74
C TYR A 67 6.19 7.56 12.87
N ASN A 68 6.55 8.65 13.55
CA ASN A 68 5.74 9.86 13.68
C ASN A 68 4.29 9.61 14.17
N ILE A 69 4.04 8.51 14.89
CA ILE A 69 2.73 8.20 15.48
C ILE A 69 2.68 8.84 16.86
N THR A 70 1.82 9.85 17.02
CA THR A 70 1.60 10.55 18.31
C THR A 70 0.25 10.20 18.95
N ASP A 71 -0.59 9.41 18.27
CA ASP A 71 -1.88 8.96 18.79
C ASP A 71 -1.67 7.89 19.87
N GLN A 72 -2.06 8.19 21.11
CA GLN A 72 -1.82 7.32 22.26
C GLN A 72 -2.50 5.95 22.13
N ARG A 73 -3.66 5.88 21.46
CA ARG A 73 -4.38 4.63 21.26
C ARG A 73 -3.61 3.73 20.30
N LEU A 74 -3.08 4.28 19.22
CA LEU A 74 -2.21 3.54 18.30
C LEU A 74 -0.90 3.14 18.97
N LEU A 75 -0.24 4.04 19.71
CA LEU A 75 0.96 3.69 20.46
C LEU A 75 0.72 2.52 21.43
N ASN A 76 -0.38 2.57 22.20
CA ASN A 76 -0.74 1.50 23.12
C ASN A 76 -1.09 0.19 22.41
N GLN A 77 -1.66 0.24 21.21
CA GLN A 77 -1.98 -0.96 20.43
C GLN A 77 -0.71 -1.71 20.01
N TYR A 78 0.39 -1.00 19.75
CA TYR A 78 1.60 -1.60 19.21
C TYR A 78 2.68 -1.84 20.27
N LYS A 79 2.81 -0.99 21.31
CA LYS A 79 3.93 -1.02 22.29
C LYS A 79 4.32 -2.40 22.85
N ASP A 80 3.38 -3.33 23.01
CA ASP A 80 3.62 -4.62 23.67
C ASP A 80 4.07 -5.74 22.72
N VAL A 81 4.18 -5.48 21.40
CA VAL A 81 4.53 -6.49 20.37
C VAL A 81 5.65 -6.04 19.41
N GLU A 82 6.47 -5.08 19.83
CA GLU A 82 7.54 -4.46 19.00
C GLU A 82 8.60 -5.44 18.56
N ASN A 83 8.88 -6.41 19.42
CA ASN A 83 9.87 -7.42 19.20
C ASN A 83 9.23 -8.80 19.19
N TYR A 84 9.66 -9.62 18.24
CA TYR A 84 9.42 -11.05 18.25
C TYR A 84 10.59 -11.74 18.97
N ILE A 85 10.26 -12.45 20.05
CA ILE A 85 11.21 -13.11 20.93
C ILE A 85 11.32 -14.58 20.54
N ILE A 86 12.51 -15.03 20.14
CA ILE A 86 12.79 -16.42 19.78
C ILE A 86 13.68 -17.04 20.85
N LYS A 87 13.16 -18.04 21.54
CA LYS A 87 13.87 -18.80 22.58
C LYS A 87 14.76 -19.88 21.97
N LYS A 88 15.65 -20.45 22.79
CA LYS A 88 16.45 -21.61 22.40
C LYS A 88 15.54 -22.77 21.95
N GLY A 89 15.88 -23.37 20.82
CA GLY A 89 15.15 -24.49 20.22
C GLY A 89 13.95 -24.08 19.37
N GLU A 90 13.52 -22.82 19.41
CA GLU A 90 12.45 -22.33 18.56
C GLU A 90 12.96 -22.08 17.13
N MET A 91 12.07 -22.28 16.17
CA MET A 91 12.35 -22.03 14.76
C MET A 91 11.93 -20.62 14.34
N TYR A 92 12.61 -20.08 13.33
CA TYR A 92 12.28 -18.80 12.73
C TYR A 92 12.60 -18.76 11.23
N GLY A 93 11.95 -17.85 10.50
CA GLY A 93 12.17 -17.62 9.07
C GLY A 93 13.13 -16.45 8.79
N ASP A 94 13.41 -16.21 7.52
CA ASP A 94 13.97 -14.92 7.08
C ASP A 94 12.85 -13.90 6.89
N LEU A 95 13.20 -12.62 6.78
CA LEU A 95 12.26 -11.58 6.36
C LEU A 95 11.78 -11.85 4.92
N ASP A 96 10.48 -12.02 4.73
CA ASP A 96 9.88 -12.27 3.41
C ASP A 96 9.48 -10.95 2.73
N PHE A 97 8.75 -10.11 3.47
CA PHE A 97 8.38 -8.77 3.02
C PHE A 97 8.18 -7.80 4.18
N VAL A 98 8.17 -6.51 3.84
CA VAL A 98 7.97 -5.39 4.75
C VAL A 98 6.71 -4.65 4.35
N GLU A 99 5.78 -4.52 5.29
CA GLU A 99 4.55 -3.75 5.12
C GLU A 99 4.71 -2.35 5.72
N ARG A 100 4.18 -1.35 5.03
CA ARG A 100 4.05 0.02 5.51
C ARG A 100 2.60 0.40 5.46
N LYS A 101 2.06 0.79 6.60
CA LYS A 101 0.67 1.20 6.75
C LYS A 101 0.62 2.56 7.42
N SER A 102 0.09 3.56 6.73
CA SER A 102 -0.24 4.83 7.38
C SER A 102 -1.63 4.70 8.01
N PRO A 103 -1.74 4.58 9.35
CA PRO A 103 -3.04 4.54 9.99
C PRO A 103 -3.76 5.88 9.80
N LEU A 104 -5.08 5.83 9.93
CA LEU A 104 -5.85 7.06 9.98
C LEU A 104 -5.56 7.77 11.30
N ILE A 105 -5.04 8.98 11.24
CA ILE A 105 -4.95 9.89 12.38
C ILE A 105 -6.23 10.73 12.38
N GLY A 106 -6.87 10.87 13.55
CA GLY A 106 -8.09 11.65 13.70
C GLY A 106 -7.86 13.14 13.50
N MET A 107 -7.92 13.62 12.25
CA MET A 107 -7.98 15.06 11.96
C MET A 107 -9.45 15.49 11.94
N LYS A 108 -9.80 16.63 12.54
CA LYS A 108 -11.20 17.11 12.56
C LYS A 108 -11.75 17.38 11.16
N ASP A 109 -10.95 18.06 10.33
CA ASP A 109 -11.28 18.32 8.93
C ASP A 109 -10.99 17.09 8.05
N PRO A 110 -12.00 16.50 7.38
CA PRO A 110 -11.82 15.38 6.47
C PRO A 110 -10.90 15.66 5.29
N ASP A 111 -10.88 16.87 4.74
CA ASP A 111 -10.12 17.18 3.52
C ASP A 111 -8.61 17.25 3.80
N LEU A 112 -8.24 17.69 5.01
CA LEU A 112 -6.86 17.64 5.49
C LEU A 112 -6.35 16.21 5.74
N ARG A 113 -7.25 15.22 5.80
CA ARG A 113 -6.85 13.81 5.91
C ARG A 113 -6.31 13.28 4.60
N SER A 114 -6.51 13.91 3.46
CA SER A 114 -5.98 13.36 2.20
C SER A 114 -4.45 13.50 2.11
N PHE A 115 -3.76 12.55 1.44
CA PHE A 115 -2.32 12.66 1.12
C PHE A 115 -2.03 12.60 -0.38
N GLY A 116 -3.00 12.19 -1.19
CA GLY A 116 -2.80 12.00 -2.62
C GLY A 116 -4.10 11.84 -3.37
N TYR A 117 -4.02 12.02 -4.68
CA TYR A 117 -5.13 11.90 -5.62
C TYR A 117 -4.71 11.13 -6.87
N TRP A 118 -5.66 10.75 -7.74
CA TRP A 118 -5.32 10.07 -8.99
C TRP A 118 -5.81 10.85 -10.20
N THR A 119 -4.91 11.57 -10.87
CA THR A 119 -5.18 12.41 -12.06
C THR A 119 -6.12 13.60 -11.81
N SER A 120 -7.25 13.39 -11.13
CA SER A 120 -8.21 14.42 -10.70
C SER A 120 -8.18 14.57 -9.18
N LYS A 121 -8.21 15.81 -8.68
CA LYS A 121 -8.34 16.12 -7.24
C LYS A 121 -9.71 15.77 -6.65
N GLU A 122 -10.66 15.33 -7.47
CA GLU A 122 -11.89 14.72 -6.97
C GLU A 122 -11.64 13.28 -6.47
N ILE A 123 -10.63 12.58 -7.00
CA ILE A 123 -10.31 11.19 -6.66
C ILE A 123 -9.23 11.18 -5.58
N MET A 124 -9.62 11.40 -4.33
CA MET A 124 -8.70 11.57 -3.19
C MET A 124 -8.55 10.29 -2.37
N PHE A 125 -7.35 10.08 -1.81
CA PHE A 125 -7.04 8.95 -0.93
C PHE A 125 -6.56 9.41 0.44
N SER A 126 -6.97 8.65 1.47
CA SER A 126 -6.71 8.91 2.89
C SER A 126 -6.07 7.71 3.58
N ARG A 127 -5.91 6.55 2.94
CA ARG A 127 -5.09 5.45 3.48
C ARG A 127 -4.21 4.86 2.41
N LEU A 128 -3.00 4.50 2.82
CA LEU A 128 -2.00 3.86 1.99
C LEU A 128 -1.42 2.66 2.72
N TYR A 129 -1.32 1.57 1.98
CA TYR A 129 -0.58 0.37 2.35
C TYR A 129 0.41 0.07 1.22
N MET A 130 1.66 -0.17 1.57
CA MET A 130 2.68 -0.63 0.63
C MET A 130 3.38 -1.86 1.17
N SER A 131 3.59 -2.87 0.33
CA SER A 131 4.36 -4.07 0.67
C SER A 131 5.54 -4.21 -0.29
N SER A 132 6.74 -4.39 0.26
CA SER A 132 7.99 -4.51 -0.48
C SER A 132 8.84 -5.68 0.04
N THR A 133 9.66 -6.29 -0.80
CA THR A 133 10.67 -7.28 -0.35
C THR A 133 11.86 -6.60 0.36
N PRO A 134 12.73 -7.36 1.07
CA PRO A 134 14.01 -6.86 1.57
C PRO A 134 14.89 -6.21 0.49
N ALA A 135 14.82 -6.71 -0.75
CA ALA A 135 15.51 -6.16 -1.92
C ALA A 135 14.79 -4.95 -2.56
N ASN A 136 13.87 -4.31 -1.83
CA ASN A 136 13.09 -3.13 -2.23
C ASN A 136 12.19 -3.30 -3.46
N LYS A 137 11.83 -4.54 -3.85
CA LYS A 137 10.86 -4.74 -4.93
C LYS A 137 9.47 -4.49 -4.37
N LEU A 138 8.83 -3.43 -4.83
CA LEU A 138 7.45 -3.15 -4.46
C LEU A 138 6.54 -4.24 -5.04
N ILE A 139 5.78 -4.90 -4.17
CA ILE A 139 4.87 -5.99 -4.54
C ILE A 139 3.45 -5.46 -4.65
N ARG A 140 3.04 -4.57 -3.73
CA ARG A 140 1.65 -4.12 -3.65
C ARG A 140 1.51 -2.71 -3.13
N VAL A 141 0.56 -1.98 -3.70
CA VAL A 141 0.02 -0.71 -3.21
C VAL A 141 -1.48 -0.86 -3.02
N ILE A 142 -2.00 -0.37 -1.90
CA ILE A 142 -3.43 -0.27 -1.65
C ILE A 142 -3.72 1.17 -1.22
N LEU A 143 -4.61 1.82 -1.96
CA LEU A 143 -5.09 3.17 -1.70
C LEU A 143 -6.57 3.12 -1.35
N GLU A 144 -6.98 3.77 -0.26
CA GLU A 144 -8.38 3.80 0.19
C GLU A 144 -8.83 5.23 0.49
N THR A 145 -10.13 5.49 0.30
CA THR A 145 -10.74 6.81 0.50
C THR A 145 -11.50 6.98 1.81
N ASN A 146 -11.50 5.97 2.66
CA ASN A 146 -12.32 5.88 3.87
C ASN A 146 -12.27 7.19 4.71
N ASN A 147 -13.43 7.68 5.18
CA ASN A 147 -13.61 8.91 5.98
C ASN A 147 -13.24 10.24 5.28
N LEU A 148 -13.32 10.29 3.96
CA LEU A 148 -13.30 11.53 3.20
C LEU A 148 -14.74 11.98 2.90
N HIS A 149 -14.97 13.30 2.91
CA HIS A 149 -16.32 13.84 2.72
C HIS A 149 -16.88 13.52 1.32
N ASN A 150 -16.01 13.48 0.31
CA ASN A 150 -16.37 13.31 -1.09
C ASN A 150 -15.99 11.94 -1.66
N SER A 151 -15.94 10.88 -0.85
CA SER A 151 -15.68 9.53 -1.37
C SER A 151 -16.97 8.80 -1.71
N GLY A 152 -17.46 8.96 -2.93
CA GLY A 152 -18.72 8.38 -3.38
C GLY A 152 -18.65 7.64 -4.71
N GLU A 153 -19.83 7.27 -5.20
CA GLU A 153 -20.01 6.56 -6.46
C GLU A 153 -19.55 7.42 -7.67
N LYS A 154 -19.73 8.75 -7.60
CA LYS A 154 -19.26 9.68 -8.65
C LYS A 154 -17.74 9.58 -8.82
N GLU A 155 -16.98 9.66 -7.73
CA GLU A 155 -15.52 9.63 -7.73
C GLU A 155 -15.01 8.23 -8.13
N TYR A 156 -15.70 7.18 -7.67
CA TYR A 156 -15.46 5.81 -8.10
C TYR A 156 -15.58 5.65 -9.62
N ASN A 157 -16.69 6.10 -10.20
CA ASN A 157 -16.93 6.01 -11.64
C ASN A 157 -15.95 6.88 -12.42
N THR A 158 -15.56 8.03 -11.88
CA THR A 158 -14.53 8.88 -12.48
C THR A 158 -13.18 8.17 -12.52
N LEU A 159 -12.77 7.52 -11.42
CA LEU A 159 -11.56 6.71 -11.36
C LEU A 159 -11.63 5.51 -12.31
N LEU A 160 -12.77 4.83 -12.38
CA LEU A 160 -12.99 3.72 -13.31
C LEU A 160 -12.71 4.15 -14.76
N GLU A 161 -13.26 5.27 -15.20
CA GLU A 161 -13.06 5.78 -16.56
C GLU A 161 -11.61 6.20 -16.82
N VAL A 162 -10.93 6.79 -15.83
CA VAL A 162 -9.50 7.08 -15.91
C VAL A 162 -8.69 5.78 -16.07
N LEU A 163 -8.97 4.76 -15.27
CA LEU A 163 -8.25 3.47 -15.32
C LEU A 163 -8.51 2.73 -16.63
N LYS A 164 -9.74 2.73 -17.16
CA LYS A 164 -10.06 2.18 -18.49
C LYS A 164 -9.25 2.86 -19.58
N LYS A 165 -9.15 4.19 -19.56
CA LYS A 165 -8.35 4.96 -20.53
C LYS A 165 -6.85 4.66 -20.41
N GLN A 166 -6.32 4.63 -19.20
CA GLN A 166 -4.90 4.34 -18.93
C GLN A 166 -4.51 2.91 -19.31
N ASN A 167 -5.43 1.94 -19.17
CA ASN A 167 -5.17 0.52 -19.37
C ASN A 167 -5.98 -0.07 -20.54
N LYS A 168 -6.18 0.71 -21.62
CA LYS A 168 -7.06 0.34 -22.75
C LYS A 168 -6.73 -0.99 -23.45
N LYS A 169 -5.50 -1.49 -23.31
CA LYS A 169 -5.04 -2.76 -23.89
C LYS A 169 -5.13 -3.94 -22.91
N ALA A 170 -5.45 -3.69 -21.64
CA ALA A 170 -5.52 -4.71 -20.61
C ALA A 170 -6.84 -5.48 -20.70
N LYS A 171 -6.81 -6.78 -20.35
CA LYS A 171 -8.03 -7.55 -20.17
C LYS A 171 -8.75 -7.04 -18.92
N ILE A 172 -10.01 -6.62 -19.08
CA ILE A 172 -10.86 -6.14 -17.99
C ILE A 172 -11.79 -7.25 -17.56
N LYS A 173 -11.82 -7.54 -16.26
CA LYS A 173 -12.81 -8.39 -15.61
C LYS A 173 -13.70 -7.53 -14.72
N MET A 174 -15.01 -7.72 -14.82
CA MET A 174 -16.00 -7.09 -13.95
C MET A 174 -16.59 -8.18 -13.05
N ASP A 175 -16.63 -7.91 -11.75
CA ASP A 175 -17.17 -8.82 -10.75
C ASP A 175 -18.31 -8.11 -9.99
N PRO A 176 -19.57 -8.59 -10.11
CA PRO A 176 -20.71 -8.01 -9.40
C PRO A 176 -20.52 -8.01 -7.88
N GLN A 177 -21.14 -7.05 -7.19
CA GLN A 177 -21.11 -6.94 -5.73
C GLN A 177 -22.54 -6.85 -5.16
N SER A 178 -22.72 -7.27 -3.91
CA SER A 178 -24.00 -7.22 -3.20
C SER A 178 -24.55 -5.80 -3.00
N ASN A 179 -23.67 -4.79 -3.03
CA ASN A 179 -24.04 -3.38 -2.92
C ASN A 179 -24.54 -2.76 -4.25
N GLY A 180 -24.60 -3.54 -5.34
CA GLY A 180 -25.05 -3.09 -6.66
C GLY A 180 -24.00 -2.38 -7.52
N ILE A 181 -22.81 -2.08 -6.98
CA ILE A 181 -21.72 -1.41 -7.71
C ILE A 181 -20.61 -2.43 -8.00
N PRO A 182 -20.40 -2.84 -9.27
CA PRO A 182 -19.43 -3.87 -9.61
C PRO A 182 -18.00 -3.46 -9.26
N SER A 183 -17.16 -4.44 -8.98
CA SER A 183 -15.71 -4.27 -8.89
C SER A 183 -15.05 -4.57 -10.24
N TYR A 184 -13.87 -4.01 -10.48
CA TYR A 184 -13.15 -4.15 -11.74
C TYR A 184 -11.71 -4.59 -11.49
N SER A 185 -11.22 -5.48 -12.35
CA SER A 185 -9.82 -5.91 -12.36
C SER A 185 -9.23 -5.75 -13.77
N TRP A 186 -8.02 -5.22 -13.85
CA TRP A 186 -7.21 -5.15 -15.06
C TRP A 186 -5.95 -5.97 -14.86
N THR A 187 -5.64 -6.84 -15.82
CA THR A 187 -4.35 -7.54 -15.85
C THR A 187 -3.53 -7.03 -17.03
N THR A 188 -2.32 -6.57 -16.72
CA THR A 188 -1.28 -6.17 -17.68
C THR A 188 -0.08 -7.11 -17.51
N GLU A 189 0.92 -7.00 -18.40
CA GLU A 189 2.17 -7.76 -18.29
C GLU A 189 3.02 -7.40 -17.05
N GLU A 190 2.78 -6.22 -16.46
CA GLU A 190 3.59 -5.69 -15.35
C GLU A 190 2.85 -5.68 -14.01
N LYS A 191 1.52 -5.67 -14.03
CA LYS A 191 0.70 -5.51 -12.81
C LYS A 191 -0.74 -5.98 -12.99
N VAL A 192 -1.35 -6.29 -11.86
CA VAL A 192 -2.79 -6.44 -11.68
C VAL A 192 -3.31 -5.22 -10.93
N ILE A 193 -4.35 -4.59 -11.47
CA ILE A 193 -5.04 -3.45 -10.85
C ILE A 193 -6.43 -3.90 -10.48
N GLN A 194 -6.90 -3.57 -9.28
CA GLN A 194 -8.25 -3.86 -8.84
C GLN A 194 -8.88 -2.61 -8.24
N LEU A 195 -10.13 -2.35 -8.60
CA LEU A 195 -10.93 -1.24 -8.10
C LEU A 195 -12.18 -1.81 -7.44
N TYR A 196 -12.38 -1.48 -6.16
CA TYR A 196 -13.49 -1.96 -5.35
C TYR A 196 -14.28 -0.79 -4.77
N PHE A 197 -15.60 -0.88 -4.81
CA PHE A 197 -16.49 0.02 -4.10
C PHE A 197 -17.06 -0.67 -2.86
N SER A 198 -17.07 0.04 -1.73
CA SER A 198 -17.66 -0.40 -0.47
C SER A 198 -18.72 0.60 -0.02
N LYS A 199 -19.85 0.08 0.42
CA LYS A 199 -21.00 0.83 0.93
C LYS A 199 -21.31 0.33 2.34
N ALA A 200 -21.19 1.21 3.32
CA ALA A 200 -21.68 1.03 4.68
C ALA A 200 -22.78 2.07 4.94
N ASP A 201 -23.60 1.85 5.97
CA ASP A 201 -24.84 2.62 6.22
C ASP A 201 -24.67 4.15 6.12
N ASP A 202 -23.59 4.69 6.68
CA ASP A 202 -23.28 6.13 6.66
C ASP A 202 -22.01 6.49 5.87
N LEU A 203 -21.41 5.53 5.15
CA LEU A 203 -20.12 5.77 4.51
C LEU A 203 -19.93 4.98 3.21
N ASN A 204 -19.66 5.72 2.14
CA ASN A 204 -19.12 5.17 0.91
C ASN A 204 -17.60 5.24 0.92
N SER A 205 -16.95 4.26 0.33
CA SER A 205 -15.51 4.31 0.08
C SER A 205 -15.15 3.47 -1.14
N PHE A 206 -13.98 3.75 -1.71
CA PHE A 206 -13.41 2.88 -2.72
C PHE A 206 -11.94 2.59 -2.43
N THR A 207 -11.51 1.45 -2.95
CA THR A 207 -10.16 0.92 -2.79
C THR A 207 -9.55 0.65 -4.15
N LEU A 208 -8.40 1.25 -4.42
CA LEU A 208 -7.55 0.93 -5.57
C LEU A 208 -6.37 0.08 -5.10
N LYS A 209 -6.31 -1.16 -5.58
CA LYS A 209 -5.17 -2.08 -5.34
C LYS A 209 -4.35 -2.20 -6.61
N ILE A 210 -3.04 -2.09 -6.47
CA ILE A 210 -2.09 -2.32 -7.56
C ILE A 210 -1.08 -3.36 -7.06
N ALA A 211 -1.13 -4.55 -7.62
CA ALA A 211 -0.16 -5.60 -7.37
C ALA A 211 0.80 -5.67 -8.56
N TYR A 212 2.08 -5.36 -8.33
CA TYR A 212 3.10 -5.47 -9.35
C TYR A 212 3.50 -6.94 -9.49
N ILE A 213 3.56 -7.42 -10.73
CA ILE A 213 4.06 -8.76 -11.01
C ILE A 213 5.56 -8.71 -10.76
N ASN A 214 6.00 -9.26 -9.63
CA ASN A 214 7.39 -9.22 -9.23
C ASN A 214 8.23 -9.97 -10.29
N PRO A 215 9.22 -9.32 -10.94
CA PRO A 215 10.08 -9.99 -11.91
C PRO A 215 10.82 -11.19 -11.32
N ASP A 216 11.08 -11.23 -10.01
CA ASP A 216 11.70 -12.39 -9.35
C ASP A 216 10.77 -13.59 -9.23
N THR A 217 9.45 -13.36 -9.24
CA THR A 217 8.45 -14.42 -9.17
C THR A 217 7.88 -14.79 -10.53
N LYS A 218 8.32 -14.13 -11.62
CA LYS A 218 7.86 -14.43 -12.99
C LYS A 218 8.09 -15.89 -13.38
N GLY A 219 9.11 -16.56 -12.82
CA GLY A 219 9.36 -18.00 -13.05
C GLY A 219 8.66 -18.96 -12.07
N TYR A 220 8.00 -18.46 -11.01
CA TYR A 220 7.40 -19.31 -9.97
C TYR A 220 5.90 -19.54 -10.15
N LEU A 221 5.24 -18.79 -11.03
CA LEU A 221 3.82 -18.90 -11.28
C LEU A 221 3.61 -19.32 -12.74
N LYS A 222 3.12 -20.55 -12.95
CA LYS A 222 2.81 -21.14 -14.28
C LYS A 222 1.94 -20.23 -15.16
N GLU A 223 1.20 -19.32 -14.55
CA GLU A 223 0.27 -18.39 -15.20
C GLU A 223 0.96 -17.22 -15.93
N PHE A 224 2.26 -17.00 -15.71
CA PHE A 224 3.04 -15.92 -16.37
C PHE A 224 4.00 -16.41 -17.46
N GLY A 225 3.92 -17.69 -17.84
CA GLY A 225 4.70 -18.31 -18.92
C GLY A 225 6.11 -18.73 -18.49
N ASN A 226 6.54 -19.90 -18.98
CA ASN A 226 7.96 -20.25 -19.06
C ASN A 226 8.60 -19.51 -20.24
#